data_AF-A0A356QU32-F1
#
_entry.id   AF-A0A356QU32-F1
#
_cell.length_a   1.000
_cell.length_b   1.000
_cell.length_c   1.000
_cell.angle_alpha   90.00
_cell.angle_beta   90.00
_cell.angle_gamma   90.00
#
_symmetry.space_group_name_H-M   'P 1'
#
loop_
_entity.id
_entity.type
_entity.pdbx_description
1 polymer ?
#
loop_
_entity_poly.entity_id
_entity_poly.type
_entity_poly.pdbx_seq_one_letter_code
_entity_poly.pdbx_strand_id
1 'polypeptide(L)' 'IDTIVVSTQHAPHVSNEEIQTYIIEKIIKPELPDDLDTSDITYHINPTGRFVVGGPHGDAGLTGRKIIVDT' A
#
# COMPACT_ATOMS: atom_id res chain seq x y z
N ILE A 1 -9.45 12.98 4.47
CA ILE A 1 -8.95 11.60 4.58
C ILE A 1 -8.13 11.53 5.85
N ASP A 2 -8.50 10.68 6.81
CA ASP A 2 -7.75 10.59 8.07
C ASP A 2 -6.52 9.68 7.97
N THR A 3 -6.62 8.57 7.23
CA THR A 3 -5.58 7.55 7.22
C THR A 3 -5.50 6.79 5.90
N ILE A 4 -4.28 6.53 5.44
CA ILE A 4 -3.98 5.70 4.26
C ILE A 4 -3.03 4.58 4.68
N VAL A 5 -3.38 3.35 4.31
CA VAL A 5 -2.57 2.15 4.59
C VAL A 5 -2.20 1.48 3.28
N VAL A 6 -0.90 1.23 3.08
CA VAL A 6 -0.39 0.48 1.93
C VAL A 6 0.55 -0.60 2.44
N SER A 7 0.31 -1.84 2.05
CA SER A 7 1.24 -2.96 2.21
C SER A 7 1.54 -3.53 0.84
N THR A 8 2.80 -3.38 0.40
CA THR A 8 3.24 -3.82 -0.93
C THR A 8 4.46 -4.73 -0.83
N GLN A 9 4.44 -5.79 -1.64
CA GLN A 9 5.57 -6.69 -1.79
C GLN A 9 6.73 -5.96 -2.49
N HIS A 10 7.97 -6.23 -2.07
CA HIS A 10 9.15 -5.56 -2.62
C HIS A 10 10.34 -6.51 -2.80
N ALA A 11 11.31 -6.06 -3.60
CA ALA A 11 12.57 -6.77 -3.76
C ALA A 11 13.41 -6.67 -2.47
N PRO A 12 14.22 -7.69 -2.13
CA PRO A 12 14.92 -7.78 -0.85
C PRO A 12 15.99 -6.72 -0.62
N HIS A 13 16.41 -6.01 -1.65
CA HIS A 13 17.47 -4.99 -1.59
C HIS A 13 16.92 -3.56 -1.45
N VAL A 14 15.60 -3.37 -1.55
CA VAL A 14 14.97 -2.05 -1.43
C VAL A 14 14.71 -1.77 0.05
N SER A 15 15.09 -0.57 0.51
CA SER A 15 14.86 -0.16 1.89
C SER A 15 13.42 0.30 2.13
N ASN A 16 12.96 0.24 3.39
CA ASN A 16 11.63 0.72 3.75
C ASN A 16 11.46 2.22 3.52
N GLU A 17 12.52 3.02 3.69
CA GLU A 17 12.50 4.47 3.46
C GLU A 17 12.28 4.81 1.98
N GLU A 18 12.96 4.10 1.08
CA GLU A 18 12.75 4.23 -0.36
C GLU A 18 11.32 3.86 -0.76
N ILE A 19 10.79 2.76 -0.21
CA ILE A 19 9.40 2.31 -0.46
C ILE A 19 8.42 3.37 0.05
N GLN A 20 8.59 3.86 1.27
CA GLN A 20 7.70 4.85 1.86
C GLN A 20 7.67 6.14 1.03
N THR A 21 8.85 6.64 0.67
CA THR A 21 8.98 7.86 -0.14
C THR A 21 8.35 7.67 -1.53
N TYR A 22 8.65 6.55 -2.19
CA TYR A 22 8.10 6.25 -3.51
C TYR A 22 6.58 6.14 -3.50
N ILE A 23 6.02 5.38 -2.55
CA ILE A 23 4.57 5.18 -2.46
C ILE A 23 3.85 6.50 -2.17
N ILE A 24 4.36 7.33 -1.25
CA ILE A 24 3.71 8.62 -0.93
C ILE A 24 3.79 9.58 -2.12
N GLU A 25 4.97 9.80 -2.68
CA GLU A 25 5.20 10.84 -3.69
C GLU A 25 4.75 10.44 -5.09
N LYS A 26 4.86 9.17 -5.46
CA LYS A 26 4.62 8.70 -6.83
C LYS A 26 3.30 7.97 -7.01
N ILE A 27 2.67 7.51 -5.92
CA ILE A 27 1.43 6.74 -5.99
C ILE A 27 0.30 7.47 -5.26
N ILE A 28 0.46 7.77 -3.97
CA ILE A 28 -0.65 8.32 -3.19
C ILE A 28 -0.97 9.74 -3.63
N LYS A 29 -0.01 10.68 -3.55
CA LYS A 29 -0.25 12.10 -3.86
C LYS A 29 -0.85 12.34 -5.26
N PRO A 30 -0.36 11.68 -6.35
CA PRO A 30 -0.94 11.89 -7.68
C PRO A 30 -2.36 11.33 -7.85
N GLU A 31 -2.78 10.37 -7.04
CA GLU A 31 -4.09 9.71 -7.15
C GLU A 31 -5.13 10.27 -6.19
N LEU A 32 -4.74 11.16 -5.27
CA LEU A 32 -5.68 11.79 -4.34
C LEU A 32 -6.54 12.84 -5.07
N PRO A 33 -7.88 12.75 -4.96
CA PRO A 33 -8.79 13.76 -5.48
C PRO A 33 -8.59 15.14 -4.83
N ASP A 34 -8.68 16.19 -5.64
CA ASP A 34 -8.52 17.58 -5.18
C ASP A 34 -9.63 18.05 -4.22
N ASP A 35 -10.79 17.37 -4.21
CA ASP A 35 -11.96 17.72 -3.40
C ASP A 35 -11.94 17.11 -1.99
N LEU A 36 -10.92 16.33 -1.65
CA LEU A 36 -10.75 15.75 -0.32
C LEU A 36 -9.82 16.60 0.54
N ASP A 37 -10.14 16.70 1.83
CA ASP A 37 -9.21 17.26 2.81
C ASP A 37 -8.03 16.28 3.01
N THR A 38 -6.86 16.70 2.56
CA THR A 38 -5.59 15.95 2.66
C THR A 38 -4.59 16.64 3.59
N SER A 39 -5.03 17.58 4.42
CA SER A 39 -4.14 18.40 5.24
C SER A 39 -3.43 17.62 6.37
N ASP A 40 -4.06 16.59 6.92
CA ASP A 40 -3.54 15.79 8.03
C ASP A 40 -3.80 14.28 7.83
N ILE A 41 -3.16 13.71 6.81
CA ILE A 41 -3.25 12.27 6.53
C ILE A 41 -2.21 11.51 7.35
N THR A 42 -2.65 10.50 8.11
CA THR A 42 -1.77 9.49 8.69
C THR A 42 -1.41 8.42 7.66
N TYR A 43 -0.11 8.21 7.40
CA TYR A 43 0.38 7.21 6.45
C TYR A 43 0.96 5.97 7.15
N HIS A 44 0.45 4.79 6.80
CA HIS A 44 1.01 3.51 7.20
C HIS A 44 1.51 2.74 5.98
N ILE A 45 2.78 2.92 5.63
CA ILE A 45 3.41 2.26 4.48
C ILE A 45 4.28 1.10 4.97
N ASN A 46 3.98 -0.11 4.51
CA ASN A 46 4.59 -1.36 4.97
C ASN A 46 4.79 -1.38 6.50
N PRO A 47 3.73 -1.24 7.31
CA PRO A 47 3.84 -1.08 8.77
C PRO A 47 4.48 -2.29 9.46
N THR A 48 4.44 -3.47 8.85
CA THR A 48 5.11 -4.69 9.32
C THR A 48 6.59 -4.77 8.91
N GLY A 49 7.07 -3.78 8.15
CA GLY A 49 8.41 -3.71 7.60
C GLY A 49 8.59 -4.59 6.37
N ARG A 50 9.25 -5.73 6.54
CA ARG A 50 9.76 -6.54 5.42
C ARG A 50 8.66 -7.41 4.79
N PHE A 51 8.38 -7.20 3.51
CA PHE A 51 7.41 -7.97 2.71
C PHE A 51 8.03 -8.43 1.38
N VAL A 52 8.93 -9.42 1.47
CA VAL A 52 9.64 -9.96 0.28
C VAL A 52 8.92 -11.18 -0.31
N VAL A 53 8.35 -12.03 0.55
CA VAL A 53 7.61 -13.24 0.14
C VAL A 53 6.14 -12.88 0.02
N GLY A 54 5.56 -13.11 -1.15
CA GLY A 54 4.15 -12.81 -1.45
C GLY A 54 3.60 -13.73 -2.54
N GLY A 55 2.44 -13.36 -3.09
CA GLY A 55 1.70 -14.20 -4.04
C GLY A 55 1.26 -15.53 -3.43
N PRO A 56 1.01 -16.57 -4.25
CA PRO A 56 0.56 -17.89 -3.78
C PRO A 56 1.50 -18.59 -2.81
N HIS A 57 2.78 -18.19 -2.77
CA HIS A 57 3.75 -18.72 -1.81
C HIS A 57 3.51 -18.19 -0.39
N GLY A 58 2.98 -16.96 -0.26
CA GLY A 58 2.71 -16.32 1.02
C GLY A 58 1.25 -16.44 1.50
N ASP A 59 0.29 -16.57 0.57
CA ASP A 59 -1.15 -16.68 0.90
C ASP A 59 -1.91 -17.42 -0.21
N ALA A 60 -2.80 -18.34 0.17
CA ALA A 60 -3.55 -19.16 -0.78
C ALA A 60 -4.71 -18.38 -1.42
N GLY A 61 -4.72 -18.29 -2.76
CA GLY A 61 -5.78 -17.64 -3.51
C GLY A 61 -6.93 -18.58 -3.85
N LEU A 62 -8.17 -18.10 -3.72
CA LEU A 62 -9.38 -18.78 -4.21
C LEU A 62 -10.25 -17.80 -5.00
N THR A 63 -10.90 -18.29 -6.04
CA THR A 63 -11.87 -17.51 -6.85
C THR A 63 -13.02 -17.00 -5.97
N GLY A 64 -13.48 -15.78 -6.22
CA GLY A 64 -14.62 -15.18 -5.52
C GLY A 64 -14.33 -14.75 -4.07
N ARG A 65 -13.06 -14.58 -3.68
CA ARG A 65 -12.68 -14.14 -2.33
C ARG A 65 -12.37 -12.64 -2.20
N LYS A 66 -12.72 -11.83 -3.21
CA LYS A 66 -12.55 -10.36 -3.24
C LYS A 66 -13.83 -9.60 -3.60
N ILE A 67 -15.00 -10.23 -3.42
CA ILE A 67 -16.29 -9.69 -3.87
C ILE A 67 -16.63 -8.27 -3.38
N ILE A 68 -16.21 -7.86 -2.16
CA ILE A 68 -16.44 -6.50 -1.64
C ILE A 68 -15.44 -5.49 -2.19
N VAL A 69 -14.27 -5.94 -2.64
CA VAL A 69 -13.29 -5.08 -3.32
C VAL A 69 -13.70 -4.87 -4.79
N ASP A 70 -14.30 -5.89 -5.41
CA ASP A 70 -14.75 -5.85 -6.80
C ASP A 70 -16.00 -4.96 -7.03
N THR A 71 -16.70 -4.57 -5.96
CA THR A 71 -17.93 -3.76 -6.00
C THR A 71 -17.76 -2.47 -5.21
#